data_AF-A0A1L0DY53-F1
#
_entry.id   AF-A0A1L0DY53-F1
#
_cell.length_a   1.000
_cell.length_b   1.000
_cell.length_c   1.000
_cell.angle_alpha   90.00
_cell.angle_beta   90.00
_cell.angle_gamma   90.00
#
_symmetry.space_group_name_H-M   'P 1'
#
loop_
_entity.id
_entity.type
_entity.pdbx_description
1 polymer ?
#
loop_
_entity_poly.entity_id
_entity_poly.type
_entity_poly.pdbx_seq_one_letter_code
_entity_poly.pdbx_strand_id
1 'polypeptide(L)'
;MQPYSRSGGTRKCFYEFQTLVACYTSADTVTKKECTPVFDDYFECLHGFKEREKARLMLQQLKANEASGEGVKATDLYKSAGGVYENLDLVSK
;
A
#
# COMPACT_ATOMS: atom_id res chain seq x y z
N MET A 1 3.00 20.09 -10.27
CA MET A 1 3.40 19.50 -8.97
C MET A 1 4.79 20.04 -8.62
N GLN A 2 5.04 20.48 -7.39
CA GLN A 2 6.42 20.76 -6.96
C GLN A 2 7.10 19.41 -6.59
N PRO A 3 8.19 19.01 -7.25
CA PRO A 3 8.83 17.70 -7.06
C PRO A 3 9.47 17.56 -5.66
N TYR A 4 9.86 18.69 -5.06
CA TYR A 4 10.54 18.73 -3.79
C TYR A 4 9.60 19.00 -2.60
N SER A 5 9.94 18.37 -1.49
CA SER A 5 9.43 18.64 -0.14
C SER A 5 10.01 19.94 0.41
N ARG A 6 9.41 20.47 1.49
CA ARG A 6 9.98 21.57 2.28
C ARG A 6 11.37 21.24 2.86
N SER A 7 11.68 19.96 3.01
CA SER A 7 12.99 19.46 3.47
C SER A 7 14.01 19.27 2.34
N GLY A 8 13.68 19.62 1.10
CA GLY A 8 14.57 19.45 -0.07
C GLY A 8 14.60 18.03 -0.66
N GLY A 9 14.06 17.02 0.03
CA GLY A 9 13.90 15.66 -0.50
C GLY A 9 12.71 15.52 -1.47
N THR A 10 12.60 14.36 -2.12
CA THR A 10 11.44 14.03 -2.96
C THR A 10 10.18 13.88 -2.10
N ARG A 11 9.02 14.26 -2.64
CA ARG A 11 7.73 13.99 -1.97
C ARG A 11 7.42 12.49 -1.97
N LYS A 12 6.55 12.04 -1.06
CA LYS A 12 6.17 10.63 -0.86
C LYS A 12 5.85 9.90 -2.18
N CYS A 13 4.96 10.47 -3.01
CA CYS A 13 4.48 9.85 -4.26
C CYS A 13 5.19 10.37 -5.51
N PHE A 14 6.44 10.83 -5.37
CA PHE A 14 7.18 11.43 -6.48
C PHE A 14 7.56 10.41 -7.56
N TYR A 15 7.87 9.18 -7.18
CA TYR A 15 8.31 8.16 -8.13
C TYR A 15 7.16 7.61 -8.97
N GLU A 16 5.98 7.44 -8.40
CA GLU A 16 4.75 7.09 -9.13
C GLU A 16 4.39 8.19 -10.13
N PHE A 17 4.53 9.46 -9.71
CA PHE A 17 4.36 10.59 -10.61
C PHE A 17 5.40 10.59 -11.74
N GLN A 18 6.67 10.29 -11.45
CA GLN A 18 7.73 10.19 -12.45
C GLN A 18 7.40 9.11 -13.50
N THR A 19 6.93 7.95 -13.07
CA THR A 19 6.49 6.86 -13.96
C THR A 19 5.28 7.27 -14.81
N LEU A 20 4.30 7.96 -14.23
CA LEU A 20 3.16 8.50 -14.97
C LEU A 20 3.60 9.50 -16.05
N VAL A 21 4.51 10.43 -15.71
CA VAL A 21 5.07 11.39 -16.66
C VAL A 21 5.84 10.65 -17.76
N ALA A 22 6.67 9.68 -17.40
CA ALA A 22 7.44 8.90 -18.37
C ALA A 22 6.51 8.18 -19.37
N CYS A 23 5.40 7.62 -18.90
CA CYS A 23 4.39 7.02 -19.78
C CYS A 23 3.75 8.08 -20.69
N TYR A 24 3.28 9.20 -20.14
CA TYR A 24 2.66 10.27 -20.94
C TYR A 24 3.59 10.93 -21.96
N THR A 25 4.91 10.91 -21.74
CA THR A 25 5.89 11.51 -22.64
C THR A 25 6.62 10.48 -23.51
N SER A 26 6.28 9.19 -23.40
CA SER A 26 6.89 8.16 -24.24
C SER A 26 6.51 8.36 -25.70
N ALA A 27 7.46 8.13 -26.61
CA ALA A 27 7.21 8.15 -28.05
C ALA A 27 6.24 7.03 -28.48
N ASP A 28 6.16 5.94 -27.71
CA ASP A 28 5.31 4.79 -28.00
C ASP A 28 3.85 4.98 -27.54
N THR A 29 3.57 6.03 -26.77
CA THR A 29 2.22 6.27 -26.23
C THR A 29 1.37 7.01 -27.25
N VAL A 30 0.43 6.28 -27.85
CA VAL A 30 -0.48 6.82 -28.88
C VAL A 30 -1.64 7.57 -28.22
N THR A 31 -2.10 7.08 -27.07
CA THR A 31 -3.15 7.73 -26.28
C THR A 31 -2.87 7.68 -24.80
N LYS A 32 -3.15 8.78 -24.09
CA LYS A 32 -2.98 8.88 -22.63
C LYS A 32 -3.77 7.82 -21.85
N LYS A 33 -4.81 7.24 -22.45
CA LYS A 33 -5.58 6.14 -21.84
C LYS A 33 -4.73 4.88 -21.61
N GLU A 34 -3.68 4.67 -22.39
CA GLU A 34 -2.75 3.54 -22.19
C GLU A 34 -2.03 3.62 -20.84
N CYS A 35 -1.85 4.84 -20.32
CA CYS A 35 -1.21 5.10 -19.03
C CYS A 35 -2.19 5.08 -17.84
N THR A 36 -3.42 4.56 -18.01
CA THR A 36 -4.39 4.44 -16.91
C THR A 36 -3.84 3.61 -15.73
N PRO A 37 -3.15 2.47 -15.94
CA PRO A 37 -2.61 1.70 -14.81
C PRO A 37 -1.62 2.50 -13.96
N VAL A 38 -0.67 3.20 -14.59
CA VAL A 38 0.32 4.03 -13.86
C VAL A 38 -0.32 5.28 -13.22
N PHE A 39 -1.40 5.78 -13.82
CA PHE A 39 -2.21 6.84 -13.21
C PHE A 39 -2.93 6.35 -11.96
N ASP A 40 -3.52 5.15 -12.01
CA ASP A 40 -4.22 4.55 -10.88
C ASP A 40 -3.27 4.31 -9.71
N ASP A 41 -2.02 3.91 -9.96
CA ASP A 41 -1.00 3.75 -8.92
C ASP A 41 -0.61 5.09 -8.28
N TYR A 42 -0.43 6.13 -9.08
CA TYR A 42 -0.17 7.49 -8.56
C TYR A 42 -1.36 8.01 -7.73
N PHE A 43 -2.59 7.78 -8.20
CA PHE A 43 -3.81 8.16 -7.48
C PHE A 43 -3.98 7.36 -6.19
N GLU A 44 -3.66 6.07 -6.20
CA GLU A 44 -3.63 5.22 -5.01
C GLU A 44 -2.61 5.75 -4.00
N CYS A 45 -1.36 6.04 -4.41
CA CYS A 45 -0.35 6.54 -3.47
C CYS A 45 -0.78 7.84 -2.76
N LEU A 46 -1.45 8.75 -3.48
CA LEU A 46 -1.93 10.01 -2.94
C LEU A 46 -3.03 9.84 -1.89
N HIS A 47 -3.92 8.87 -2.07
CA HIS A 47 -5.15 8.76 -1.28
C HIS A 47 -5.22 7.52 -0.38
N GLY A 48 -4.56 6.44 -0.74
CA GLY A 48 -4.48 5.18 0.00
C GLY A 48 -5.83 4.46 0.12
N PHE A 49 -6.74 4.61 -0.85
CA PHE A 49 -8.09 4.03 -0.73
C PHE A 49 -8.06 2.50 -0.66
N LYS A 50 -7.31 1.87 -1.58
CA LYS A 50 -7.21 0.41 -1.65
C LYS A 50 -6.52 -0.14 -0.40
N GLU A 51 -5.46 0.52 0.05
CA GLU A 51 -4.74 0.11 1.26
C GLU A 51 -5.60 0.24 2.54
N ARG A 52 -6.36 1.33 2.68
CA ARG A 52 -7.29 1.50 3.82
C ARG A 52 -8.37 0.43 3.85
N GLU A 53 -8.96 0.11 2.70
CA GLU A 53 -9.96 -0.95 2.61
C GLU A 53 -9.37 -2.32 2.90
N LYS A 54 -8.18 -2.62 2.39
CA LYS A 54 -7.46 -3.86 2.70
C LYS A 54 -7.20 -3.99 4.20
N ALA A 55 -6.67 -2.95 4.85
CA ALA A 55 -6.45 -2.94 6.29
C ALA A 55 -7.76 -3.12 7.07
N ARG A 56 -8.86 -2.48 6.63
CA ARG A 56 -10.19 -2.64 7.23
C ARG A 56 -10.68 -4.08 7.15
N LEU A 57 -10.57 -4.72 5.99
CA LEU A 57 -10.97 -6.12 5.79
C LEU A 57 -10.12 -7.08 6.63
N MET A 58 -8.79 -6.86 6.67
CA MET A 58 -7.89 -7.65 7.52
C MET A 58 -8.28 -7.54 9.00
N LEU A 59 -8.54 -6.34 9.51
CA LEU A 59 -8.97 -6.14 10.89
C LEU A 59 -10.32 -6.79 11.19
N GLN A 60 -11.26 -6.77 10.24
CA GLN A 60 -12.53 -7.46 10.38
C GLN A 60 -12.34 -8.98 10.48
N GLN A 61 -11.48 -9.55 9.64
CA GLN A 61 -11.18 -10.99 9.70
C GLN A 61 -10.50 -11.37 11.02
N LEU A 62 -9.55 -10.58 11.50
CA LEU A 62 -8.88 -10.84 12.77
C LEU A 62 -9.87 -10.86 13.95
N LYS A 63 -10.85 -9.96 13.96
CA LYS A 63 -11.92 -9.94 14.98
C LYS A 63 -12.85 -11.14 14.88
N ALA A 64 -13.18 -11.57 13.66
CA ALA A 64 -13.98 -12.77 13.44
C ALA A 64 -13.25 -14.04 13.94
N ASN A 65 -11.95 -14.15 13.66
CA ASN A 65 -11.09 -15.24 14.13
C ASN A 65 -10.93 -15.26 15.65
N GLU A 66 -10.91 -14.08 16.29
CA GLU A 66 -10.88 -13.97 17.75
C GLU A 66 -12.15 -14.53 18.38
N ALA A 67 -13.32 -14.25 17.79
CA ALA A 67 -14.61 -14.74 18.26
C ALA A 67 -14.85 -16.23 17.98
N SER A 68 -14.42 -16.74 16.81
CA SER A 68 -14.56 -18.16 16.46
C SER A 68 -13.53 -19.05 17.15
N GLY A 69 -12.40 -18.48 17.55
CA GLY A 69 -11.27 -19.23 18.07
C GLY A 69 -10.39 -19.87 16.99
N GLU A 70 -10.78 -19.80 15.71
CA GLU A 70 -10.13 -20.42 14.56
C GLU A 70 -9.39 -19.39 13.69
N GLY A 71 -8.23 -19.76 13.15
CA GLY A 71 -7.41 -18.90 12.29
C GLY A 71 -6.45 -17.97 13.06
N VAL A 72 -5.79 -17.07 12.32
CA VAL A 72 -4.79 -16.13 12.87
C VAL A 72 -5.50 -15.03 13.67
N LYS A 73 -5.07 -14.80 14.92
CA LYS A 73 -5.60 -13.77 15.81
C LYS A 73 -4.64 -12.58 15.90
N ALA A 74 -5.16 -11.42 16.27
CA ALA A 74 -4.34 -10.22 16.44
C ALA A 74 -3.23 -10.42 17.51
N THR A 75 -3.50 -11.20 18.56
CA THR A 75 -2.54 -11.58 19.60
C THR A 75 -1.38 -12.43 19.08
N ASP A 76 -1.60 -13.17 17.99
CA ASP A 76 -0.56 -14.00 17.37
C ASP A 76 0.42 -13.14 16.57
N LEU A 77 -0.05 -11.97 16.09
CA LEU A 77 0.75 -10.99 15.34
C LEU A 77 1.50 -10.00 16.25
N TYR A 78 0.91 -9.64 17.39
CA TYR A 78 1.47 -8.67 18.31
C TYR A 78 1.50 -9.26 19.72
N LYS A 79 2.67 -9.73 20.19
CA LYS A 79 2.84 -9.98 21.63
C LYS A 79 2.97 -8.65 22.37
N SER A 80 2.39 -8.61 23.57
CA SER A 80 2.28 -7.47 24.50
C SER A 80 3.60 -6.82 24.95
N ALA A 81 4.76 -7.27 24.47
CA ALA A 81 6.08 -6.81 24.89
C ALA A 81 6.67 -5.66 24.04
N GLY A 82 5.90 -5.08 23.11
CA GLY A 82 6.37 -3.92 22.32
C GLY A 82 7.49 -4.21 21.31
N GLY A 83 7.92 -5.47 21.18
CA GLY A 83 8.81 -5.95 20.13
C GLY A 83 8.01 -6.22 18.86
N VAL A 84 8.17 -5.37 17.85
CA VAL A 84 7.52 -5.54 16.56
C VAL A 84 8.29 -6.59 15.74
N TYR A 85 7.57 -7.61 15.27
CA TYR A 85 7.97 -8.63 14.28
C TYR A 85 8.96 -9.73 14.72
N GLU A 86 8.57 -10.67 15.58
CA GLU A 86 9.31 -11.94 15.74
C GLU A 86 8.75 -13.11 14.91
N ASN A 87 7.50 -13.04 14.42
CA ASN A 87 6.87 -14.15 13.68
C ASN A 87 6.29 -13.68 12.34
N LEU A 88 7.14 -13.31 11.38
CA LEU A 88 6.72 -13.05 10.00
C LEU A 88 6.65 -14.32 9.13
N ASP A 89 6.82 -15.51 9.70
CA ASP A 89 6.62 -16.81 9.01
C ASP A 89 5.21 -17.38 9.26
N LEU A 90 4.18 -16.64 8.83
CA LEU A 90 2.77 -16.96 9.08
C LEU A 90 2.19 -18.08 8.20
N VAL A 91 2.91 -19.20 8.05
CA VAL A 91 2.34 -20.54 7.76
C VAL A 91 3.30 -21.59 8.34
N SER A 92 2.87 -22.35 9.35
CA SER A 92 3.50 -23.65 9.66
C SER A 92 3.22 -24.59 8.49
N LYS A 93 4.26 -25.24 7.95
CA LYS A 93 4.09 -26.44 7.11
C LYS A 93 3.26 -27.49 7.83
#